data_AF-A0A7G2C5I2-F1
#
_entry.id   AF-A0A7G2C5I2-F1
#
_cell.length_a   1.000
_cell.length_b   1.000
_cell.length_c   1.000
_cell.angle_alpha   90.00
_cell.angle_beta   90.00
_cell.angle_gamma   90.00
#
_symmetry.space_group_name_H-M   'P 1'
#
loop_
_entity.id
_entity.type
_entity.pdbx_description
1 polymer ?
#
loop_
_entity_poly.entity_id
_entity_poly.type
_entity_poly.pdbx_seq_one_letter_code
_entity_poly.pdbx_strand_id
1 'polypeptide(L)'
;MVRRNEFGQPIGKAVDPIVFSPPYVEVLEGRYCRLEHVNVERHAEALFNNVYSSDCDPRVLTYMPLEPYKDLASFKARCQYMQDSRDPFFFTIFDKDHGGKWWEVFPTPASTSPVGLRRWRG
;
A
#
# COMPACT_ATOMS: atom_id res chain seq x y z
N MET A 1 -32.75 30.26 19.23
CA MET A 1 -33.72 29.62 18.31
C MET A 1 -33.01 28.48 17.60
N VAL A 2 -33.54 27.26 17.65
CA VAL A 2 -32.88 26.07 17.08
C VAL A 2 -33.20 25.98 15.59
N ARG A 3 -32.17 25.93 14.73
CA ARG A 3 -32.33 25.74 13.28
C ARG A 3 -32.90 24.34 13.04
N ARG A 4 -33.78 24.15 12.05
CA ARG A 4 -34.37 22.85 11.72
C ARG A 4 -34.17 22.48 10.24
N ASN A 5 -34.06 21.20 9.92
CA ASN A 5 -34.02 20.70 8.53
C ASN A 5 -35.44 20.62 7.94
N GLU A 6 -35.53 20.16 6.68
CA GLU A 6 -36.79 19.97 5.96
C GLU A 6 -37.76 18.97 6.63
N PHE A 7 -37.26 18.11 7.52
CA PHE A 7 -38.04 17.16 8.32
C PHE A 7 -38.40 17.72 9.71
N GLY A 8 -38.12 18.99 9.98
CA GLY A 8 -38.40 19.63 11.26
C GLY A 8 -37.48 19.20 12.41
N GLN A 9 -36.38 18.50 12.13
CA GLN A 9 -35.42 18.05 13.14
C GLN A 9 -34.43 19.18 13.48
N PRO A 10 -34.02 19.33 14.75
CA PRO A 10 -33.05 20.35 15.15
C PRO A 10 -31.66 20.09 14.53
N ILE A 11 -31.08 21.11 13.89
CA ILE A 11 -29.71 21.13 13.37
C ILE A 11 -28.89 22.10 14.22
N GLY A 12 -27.63 21.73 14.49
CA GLY A 12 -26.65 22.58 15.17
C GLY A 12 -26.28 23.84 14.39
N LYS A 13 -25.33 24.61 14.95
CA LYS A 13 -24.75 25.77 14.26
C LYS A 13 -24.10 25.34 12.95
N ALA A 14 -24.22 26.18 11.93
CA ALA A 14 -23.45 26.00 10.71
C ALA A 14 -21.96 26.08 11.05
N VAL A 15 -21.18 25.15 10.51
CA VAL A 15 -19.72 25.14 10.59
C VAL A 15 -19.23 25.52 9.20
N ASP A 16 -18.26 26.42 9.13
CA ASP A 16 -17.64 26.77 7.85
C ASP A 16 -16.93 25.53 7.28
N PRO A 17 -17.10 25.24 5.97
CA PRO A 17 -16.46 24.09 5.36
C PRO A 17 -14.94 24.27 5.42
N ILE A 18 -14.24 23.31 6.02
CA ILE A 18 -12.78 23.26 5.99
C ILE A 18 -12.37 22.74 4.62
N VAL A 19 -11.64 23.55 3.86
CA VAL A 19 -11.09 23.14 2.56
C VAL A 19 -9.70 22.54 2.79
N PHE A 20 -9.52 21.28 2.41
CA PHE A 20 -8.21 20.62 2.39
C PHE A 20 -7.66 20.58 0.97
N SER A 21 -6.37 20.82 0.82
CA SER A 21 -5.67 20.57 -0.43
C SER A 21 -5.35 19.08 -0.58
N PRO A 22 -5.46 18.50 -1.79
CA PRO A 22 -5.06 17.12 -2.03
C PRO A 22 -3.56 16.94 -1.75
N PRO A 23 -3.12 15.72 -1.40
CA PRO A 23 -1.70 15.44 -1.21
C PRO A 23 -0.93 15.71 -2.51
N TYR A 24 0.25 16.33 -2.37
CA TYR A 24 1.18 16.58 -3.47
C TYR A 24 2.59 16.27 -2.99
N VAL A 25 2.89 14.98 -2.80
CA VAL A 25 4.17 14.52 -2.28
C VAL A 25 4.71 13.43 -3.18
N GLU A 26 5.88 13.68 -3.76
CA GLU A 26 6.57 12.73 -4.66
C GLU A 26 7.37 11.69 -3.87
N VAL A 27 8.06 12.10 -2.81
CA VAL A 27 8.92 11.22 -2.00
C VAL A 27 8.79 11.56 -0.52
N LEU A 28 8.66 10.54 0.32
CA LEU A 28 8.74 10.62 1.78
C LEU A 28 9.92 9.79 2.27
N GLU A 29 10.89 10.46 2.88
CA GLU A 29 12.10 9.83 3.38
C GLU A 29 11.93 9.39 4.85
N GLY A 30 11.91 8.09 5.09
CA GLY A 30 11.83 7.50 6.44
C GLY A 30 13.19 7.00 6.94
N ARG A 31 13.21 6.40 8.14
CA ARG A 31 14.43 5.79 8.69
C ARG A 31 14.79 4.48 7.96
N TYR A 32 13.81 3.62 7.73
CA TYR A 32 14.01 2.26 7.20
C TYR A 32 13.55 2.11 5.75
N CYS A 33 12.54 2.87 5.35
CA CYS A 33 12.01 2.88 3.99
C CYS A 33 11.95 4.31 3.46
N ARG A 34 11.81 4.43 2.14
CA ARG A 34 11.27 5.62 1.50
C ARG A 34 9.99 5.26 0.79
N LEU A 35 9.04 6.19 0.77
CA LEU A 35 7.84 6.09 -0.03
C LEU A 35 8.02 6.96 -1.26
N GLU A 36 7.73 6.41 -2.43
CA GLU A 36 7.72 7.17 -3.68
C GLU A 36 6.32 7.11 -4.28
N HIS A 37 5.79 8.24 -4.76
CA HIS A 37 4.53 8.22 -5.50
C HIS A 37 4.67 7.24 -6.68
N VAL A 38 3.63 6.43 -6.93
CA VAL A 38 3.72 5.35 -7.92
C VAL A 38 4.09 5.93 -9.28
N ASN A 39 5.14 5.37 -9.87
CA ASN A 39 5.58 5.72 -11.22
C ASN A 39 5.66 4.44 -12.05
N VAL A 40 4.89 4.37 -13.14
CA VAL A 40 4.76 3.15 -13.94
C VAL A 40 6.11 2.69 -14.48
N GLU A 41 6.89 3.60 -15.05
CA GLU A 41 8.17 3.26 -15.69
C GLU A 41 9.22 2.81 -14.67
N ARG A 42 9.19 3.39 -13.46
CA ARG A 42 10.18 3.08 -12.42
C ARG A 42 9.80 1.87 -11.56
N HIS A 43 8.50 1.63 -11.33
CA HIS A 43 8.05 0.71 -10.28
C HIS A 43 7.31 -0.52 -10.80
N ALA A 44 6.66 -0.45 -11.97
CA ALA A 44 5.74 -1.50 -12.39
C ALA A 44 6.40 -2.88 -12.53
N GLU A 45 7.59 -2.94 -13.12
CA GLU A 45 8.30 -4.21 -13.32
C GLU A 45 8.68 -4.87 -11.98
N ALA A 46 9.25 -4.10 -11.05
CA ALA A 46 9.62 -4.61 -9.73
C ALA A 46 8.39 -5.03 -8.92
N LEU A 47 7.32 -4.23 -8.93
CA LEU A 47 6.08 -4.58 -8.22
C LEU A 47 5.41 -5.83 -8.82
N PHE A 48 5.39 -5.96 -10.14
CA PHE A 48 4.86 -7.15 -10.82
C PHE A 48 5.64 -8.39 -10.43
N ASN A 49 6.96 -8.39 -10.62
CA ASN A 49 7.80 -9.57 -10.45
C ASN A 49 7.84 -10.10 -9.01
N ASN A 50 7.49 -9.27 -8.03
CA ASN A 50 7.67 -9.60 -6.62
C ASN A 50 6.38 -9.71 -5.80
N VAL A 51 5.30 -9.06 -6.23
CA VAL A 51 4.06 -8.95 -5.44
C VAL A 51 2.84 -9.34 -6.25
N TYR A 52 2.74 -8.85 -7.50
CA TYR A 52 1.49 -8.87 -8.25
C TYR A 52 1.43 -9.92 -9.36
N SER A 53 2.52 -10.59 -9.72
CA SER A 53 2.50 -11.67 -10.72
C SER A 53 1.81 -12.92 -10.16
N SER A 54 1.14 -13.68 -11.03
CA SER A 54 0.63 -15.02 -10.71
C SER A 54 1.72 -16.02 -10.32
N ASP A 55 2.99 -15.73 -10.62
CA ASP A 55 4.14 -16.55 -10.25
C ASP A 55 4.66 -16.24 -8.82
N CYS A 56 4.17 -15.17 -8.20
CA CYS A 56 4.52 -14.79 -6.83
C CYS A 56 3.73 -15.59 -5.79
N ASP A 57 4.14 -15.50 -4.52
CA ASP A 57 3.42 -16.13 -3.42
C ASP A 57 2.00 -15.54 -3.27
N PRO A 58 0.93 -16.30 -3.56
CA PRO A 58 -0.44 -15.79 -3.53
C PRO A 58 -0.89 -15.39 -2.12
N ARG A 59 -0.17 -15.82 -1.07
CA ARG A 59 -0.47 -15.44 0.32
C ARG A 59 -0.35 -13.94 0.56
N VAL A 60 0.48 -13.24 -0.21
CA VAL A 60 0.67 -11.79 -0.11
C VAL A 60 -0.62 -11.03 -0.43
N LEU A 61 -1.51 -11.59 -1.25
CA LEU A 61 -2.79 -10.98 -1.65
C LEU A 61 -4.01 -11.60 -0.96
N THR A 62 -3.85 -12.54 -0.02
CA THR A 62 -4.97 -13.27 0.61
C THR A 62 -6.02 -12.36 1.25
N TYR A 63 -5.61 -11.19 1.76
CA TYR A 63 -6.51 -10.21 2.39
C TYR A 63 -6.79 -8.98 1.52
N MET A 64 -6.39 -9.03 0.26
CA MET A 64 -6.64 -7.96 -0.70
C MET A 64 -7.79 -8.36 -1.63
N PRO A 65 -8.68 -7.43 -2.02
CA PRO A 65 -9.70 -7.69 -3.03
C PRO A 65 -9.09 -7.63 -4.45
N LEU A 66 -7.91 -8.25 -4.63
CA LEU A 66 -7.14 -8.23 -5.86
C LEU A 66 -6.67 -9.64 -6.19
N GLU A 67 -6.80 -10.01 -7.46
CA GLU A 67 -6.19 -11.21 -7.99
C GLU A 67 -4.79 -10.91 -8.54
N PRO A 68 -3.87 -11.88 -8.52
CA PRO A 68 -2.60 -11.76 -9.23
C PRO A 68 -2.79 -11.54 -10.74
N TYR A 69 -1.89 -10.78 -11.33
CA TYR A 69 -1.85 -10.47 -12.76
C TYR A 69 -1.05 -11.53 -13.52
N LYS A 70 -1.53 -11.91 -14.71
CA LYS A 70 -0.88 -12.93 -15.56
C LYS A 70 0.30 -12.40 -16.37
N ASP A 71 0.31 -11.09 -16.63
CA ASP A 71 1.31 -10.46 -17.47
C ASP A 71 1.59 -9.02 -17.04
N LEU A 72 2.80 -8.56 -17.35
CA LEU A 72 3.28 -7.24 -16.98
C LEU A 72 2.49 -6.11 -17.67
N ALA A 73 1.97 -6.33 -18.89
CA ALA A 73 1.24 -5.28 -19.60
C ALA A 73 -0.09 -4.96 -18.91
N SER A 74 -0.83 -6.00 -18.51
CA SER A 74 -2.05 -5.88 -17.69
C SER A 74 -1.77 -5.17 -16.36
N PHE A 75 -0.65 -5.49 -15.71
CA PHE A 75 -0.26 -4.81 -14.47
C PHE A 75 0.18 -3.36 -14.70
N LYS A 76 0.90 -3.05 -15.79
CA LYS A 76 1.27 -1.67 -16.15
C LYS A 76 0.04 -0.78 -16.32
N ALA A 77 -1.05 -1.29 -16.90
CA ALA A 77 -2.31 -0.55 -16.98
C ALA A 77 -2.89 -0.21 -15.60
N ARG A 78 -2.77 -1.13 -14.62
CA ARG A 78 -3.16 -0.88 -13.23
C ARG A 78 -2.23 0.15 -12.56
N CYS A 79 -0.92 0.04 -12.75
CA CYS A 79 0.03 1.03 -12.23
C CYS A 79 -0.22 2.42 -12.82
N GLN A 80 -0.61 2.52 -14.09
CA GLN A 80 -0.96 3.81 -14.71
C GLN A 80 -2.17 4.43 -14.01
N TYR A 81 -3.22 3.64 -13.76
CA TYR A 81 -4.33 4.09 -12.94
C TYR A 81 -3.88 4.55 -11.55
N MET A 82 -2.97 3.82 -10.88
CA MET A 82 -2.47 4.21 -9.55
C MET A 82 -1.68 5.52 -9.58
N GLN A 83 -0.87 5.74 -10.61
CA GLN A 83 -0.10 6.97 -10.82
C GLN A 83 -1.00 8.18 -11.07
N ASP A 84 -2.09 8.01 -11.82
CA ASP A 84 -2.99 9.11 -12.19
C ASP A 84 -4.10 9.35 -11.13
N SER A 85 -4.24 8.44 -10.17
CA SER A 85 -5.26 8.50 -9.12
C SER A 85 -4.94 9.57 -8.08
N ARG A 86 -5.92 10.43 -7.80
CA ARG A 86 -5.85 11.42 -6.72
C ARG A 86 -6.43 10.91 -5.40
N ASP A 87 -7.36 9.97 -5.48
CA ASP A 87 -7.96 9.30 -4.34
C ASP A 87 -8.46 7.91 -4.78
N PRO A 88 -7.80 6.82 -4.34
CA PRO A 88 -6.68 6.79 -3.40
C PRO A 88 -5.38 7.38 -3.97
N PHE A 89 -4.53 7.93 -3.11
CA PHE A 89 -3.19 8.41 -3.48
C PHE A 89 -2.14 7.33 -3.17
N PHE A 90 -1.52 6.75 -4.20
CA PHE A 90 -0.72 5.53 -4.06
C PHE A 90 0.78 5.79 -3.90
N PHE A 91 1.44 5.01 -3.05
CA PHE A 91 2.89 5.00 -2.90
C PHE A 91 3.46 3.60 -3.09
N THR A 92 4.65 3.56 -3.71
CA THR A 92 5.54 2.40 -3.70
C THR A 92 6.43 2.48 -2.45
N ILE A 93 6.49 1.38 -1.70
CA ILE A 93 7.37 1.26 -0.53
C ILE A 93 8.72 0.71 -0.98
N PHE A 94 9.79 1.46 -0.75
CA PHE A 94 11.16 1.01 -0.99
C PHE A 94 11.90 0.80 0.33
N ASP A 95 12.31 -0.45 0.57
CA ASP A 95 13.17 -0.80 1.70
C ASP A 95 14.62 -0.40 1.42
N LYS A 96 15.22 0.39 2.32
CA LYS A 96 16.59 0.88 2.18
C LYS A 96 17.64 -0.18 2.46
N ASP A 97 17.39 -1.08 3.41
CA ASP A 97 18.39 -2.03 3.88
C ASP A 97 18.53 -3.21 2.91
N HIS A 98 17.43 -3.57 2.24
CA HIS A 98 17.36 -4.71 1.32
C HIS A 98 17.12 -4.31 -0.13
N GLY A 99 17.24 -3.02 -0.47
CA GLY A 99 17.04 -2.52 -1.83
C GLY A 99 15.65 -2.84 -2.40
N GLY A 100 14.63 -2.84 -1.54
CA GLY A 100 13.26 -3.21 -1.89
C GLY A 100 12.93 -4.70 -1.79
N LYS A 101 13.83 -5.58 -1.35
CA LYS A 101 13.64 -7.05 -1.29
C LYS A 101 13.30 -7.61 0.10
N TRP A 102 12.59 -6.86 0.92
CA TRP A 102 12.13 -7.26 2.26
C TRP A 102 11.45 -8.65 2.33
N TRP A 103 10.75 -9.11 1.29
CA TRP A 103 10.12 -10.45 1.26
C TRP A 103 11.11 -11.61 1.13
N GLU A 104 12.35 -11.38 0.68
CA GLU A 104 13.40 -12.42 0.65
C GLU A 104 13.97 -12.71 2.06
N VAL A 105 13.69 -11.84 3.03
CA VAL A 105 14.25 -11.90 4.40
C VAL A 105 13.34 -12.69 5.35
N PHE A 106 12.08 -12.91 5.00
CA PHE A 106 11.22 -13.82 5.75
C PHE A 106 11.52 -15.26 5.33
N PRO A 107 12.00 -16.13 6.24
CA PRO A 107 12.15 -17.53 5.89
C PRO A 107 10.77 -18.07 5.49
N THR A 108 10.68 -18.66 4.29
CA THR A 108 9.55 -19.52 3.94
C THR A 108 9.42 -20.55 5.07
N PRO A 109 8.23 -20.69 5.72
CA PRO A 109 8.03 -21.79 6.65
C PRO A 109 7.92 -23.08 5.84
N ALA A 110 9.05 -23.60 5.36
CA ALA A 110 9.16 -24.92 4.80
C ALA A 110 9.53 -25.90 5.92
N SER A 111 8.56 -26.75 6.26
CA SER A 111 8.69 -28.07 6.87
C SER A 111 9.66 -28.25 8.05
N THR A 112 9.08 -28.47 9.24
CA THR A 112 9.52 -29.45 10.25
C THR A 112 11.02 -29.52 10.56
N SER A 113 11.45 -28.79 11.59
CA SER A 113 12.51 -29.26 12.50
C SER A 113 12.37 -28.60 13.88
N PRO A 114 12.70 -29.31 14.97
CA PRO A 114 12.23 -28.94 16.30
C PRO A 114 12.94 -27.69 16.79
N VAL A 115 12.14 -26.72 17.21
CA VAL A 115 12.55 -25.48 17.85
C VAL A 115 13.42 -25.79 19.07
N GLY A 116 14.72 -25.60 18.93
CA GLY A 116 15.62 -25.40 20.07
C GLY A 116 15.34 -24.03 20.67
N LEU A 117 14.50 -23.98 21.72
CA LEU A 117 14.25 -22.78 22.51
C LEU A 117 15.57 -22.22 23.07
N ARG A 118 16.10 -21.15 22.46
CA ARG A 118 17.03 -20.26 23.16
C ARG A 118 16.24 -19.21 23.93
N ARG A 119 16.21 -19.42 25.24
CA ARG A 119 15.69 -18.55 26.30
C ARG A 119 16.38 -17.18 26.22
N TRP A 120 15.60 -16.12 26.01
CA TRP A 120 16.04 -14.73 26.21
C TRP A 120 16.43 -14.53 27.68
N ARG A 121 17.63 -14.00 27.94
CA ARG A 121 17.97 -13.41 29.24
C ARG A 121 17.94 -11.89 29.10
N GLY A 122 17.28 -11.24 30.06
CA GLY A 122 17.46 -9.81 30.33
C GLY A 122 18.75 -9.54 31.09
#